data_AF-A0A7C9PZL1-F1
#
_entry.id   AF-A0A7C9PZL1-F1
#
_cell.length_a   1.000
_cell.length_b   1.000
_cell.length_c   1.000
_cell.angle_alpha   90.00
_cell.angle_beta   90.00
_cell.angle_gamma   90.00
#
_symmetry.space_group_name_H-M   'P 1'
#
loop_
_entity.id
_entity.type
_entity.pdbx_description
1 polymer ?
#
loop_
_entity_poly.entity_id
_entity_poly.type
_entity_poly.pdbx_seq_one_letter_code
_entity_poly.pdbx_strand_id
1 'polypeptide(L)'
;MGKALELADSIDNSYWKFVAFMNVAIDRVAMGDRTQGIEIANRISLVENRIEALEAIATQYAESGQYELALDVARNIQPADNIAYQLEFRLD
;
A
#
# COMPACT_ATOMS: atom_id res chain seq x y z
N MET A 1 -1.48 0.51 17.05
CA MET A 1 -2.41 0.40 15.90
C MET A 1 -3.56 1.34 16.16
N GLY A 2 -3.94 2.23 15.23
CA GLY A 2 -4.98 3.24 15.48
C GLY A 2 -6.40 2.66 15.37
N LYS A 3 -7.38 3.29 16.05
CA LYS A 3 -8.81 2.90 16.06
C LYS A 3 -9.40 2.61 14.67
N ALA A 4 -8.95 3.32 13.63
CA ALA A 4 -9.39 3.08 12.25
C ALA A 4 -8.99 1.69 11.71
N LEU A 5 -7.80 1.19 12.07
CA LEU A 5 -7.33 -0.14 11.66
C LEU A 5 -8.06 -1.26 12.39
N GLU A 6 -8.39 -1.05 13.67
CA GLU A 6 -9.21 -1.99 14.45
C GLU A 6 -10.62 -2.11 13.86
N LEU A 7 -11.22 -0.96 13.51
CA LEU A 7 -12.52 -0.95 12.85
C LEU A 7 -12.46 -1.61 11.47
N ALA A 8 -11.44 -1.31 10.65
CA ALA A 8 -11.26 -1.98 9.36
C ALA A 8 -11.13 -3.50 9.52
N ASP A 9 -10.41 -3.97 10.53
CA ASP A 9 -10.22 -5.40 10.78
C ASP A 9 -11.48 -6.10 11.31
N SER A 10 -12.39 -5.36 11.94
CA SER A 10 -13.69 -5.89 12.38
C SER A 10 -14.71 -6.12 11.25
N ILE A 11 -14.41 -5.70 10.02
CA ILE A 11 -15.32 -5.87 8.87
C ILE A 11 -15.24 -7.31 8.35
N ASP A 12 -16.36 -8.03 8.40
CA ASP A 12 -16.43 -9.44 7.95
C ASP A 12 -16.27 -9.61 6.44
N ASN A 13 -16.84 -8.70 5.65
CA ASN A 13 -16.77 -8.77 4.20
C ASN A 13 -15.35 -8.40 3.72
N SER A 14 -14.68 -9.32 3.03
CA SER A 14 -13.29 -9.15 2.58
C SER A 14 -13.06 -7.96 1.67
N TYR A 15 -14.01 -7.66 0.76
CA TYR A 15 -13.93 -6.50 -0.13
C TYR A 15 -14.01 -5.20 0.68
N TRP A 16 -15.00 -5.08 1.57
CA TRP A 16 -15.14 -3.88 2.40
C TRP A 16 -14.00 -3.71 3.41
N LYS A 17 -13.47 -4.81 3.96
CA LYS A 17 -12.26 -4.79 4.77
C LYS A 17 -11.09 -4.21 3.97
N PHE A 18 -10.85 -4.74 2.78
CA PHE A 18 -9.81 -4.23 1.87
C PHE A 18 -9.98 -2.73 1.63
N VAL A 19 -11.17 -2.28 1.20
CA VAL A 19 -11.44 -0.86 0.92
C VAL A 19 -11.15 0.01 2.15
N ALA A 20 -11.52 -0.46 3.35
CA ALA A 20 -11.24 0.26 4.59
C ALA A 20 -9.72 0.38 4.87
N PHE A 21 -8.96 -0.72 4.70
CA PHE A 21 -7.51 -0.68 4.85
C PHE A 21 -6.83 0.25 3.82
N MET A 22 -7.28 0.20 2.56
CA MET A 22 -6.77 1.07 1.49
C MET A 22 -7.03 2.55 1.82
N ASN A 23 -8.24 2.90 2.24
CA ASN A 23 -8.57 4.28 2.60
C ASN A 23 -7.73 4.78 3.79
N VAL A 24 -7.55 3.96 4.83
CA VAL A 24 -6.67 4.34 5.95
C VAL A 24 -5.23 4.53 5.47
N ALA A 25 -4.73 3.71 4.55
CA ALA A 25 -3.40 3.85 3.99
C ALA A 25 -3.22 5.18 3.23
N ILE A 26 -4.19 5.54 2.38
CA ILE A 26 -4.24 6.80 1.63
C ILE A 26 -4.28 8.00 2.59
N ASP A 27 -5.14 7.96 3.62
CA ASP A 27 -5.25 9.03 4.60
C ASP A 27 -3.93 9.29 5.34
N ARG A 28 -3.18 8.22 5.68
CA ARG A 28 -1.85 8.38 6.31
C ARG A 28 -0.86 9.07 5.39
N VAL A 29 -0.84 8.69 4.12
CA VAL A 29 -0.02 9.35 3.10
C VAL A 29 -0.41 10.81 2.94
N ALA A 30 -1.71 11.12 2.87
CA ALA A 30 -2.22 12.48 2.74
C ALA A 30 -1.85 13.36 3.96
N MET A 31 -1.75 12.76 5.15
CA MET A 31 -1.25 13.40 6.37
C MET A 31 0.29 13.53 6.44
N GLY A 32 1.01 13.05 5.43
CA GLY A 32 2.47 13.08 5.36
C GLY A 32 3.17 11.87 6.00
N ASP A 33 2.43 10.93 6.59
CA ASP A 33 2.99 9.69 7.14
C ASP A 33 3.06 8.60 6.06
N ARG A 34 4.05 8.78 5.17
CA ARG A 34 4.33 7.85 4.08
C ARG A 34 4.57 6.43 4.56
N THR A 35 5.42 6.29 5.58
CA THR A 35 5.87 4.98 6.07
C THR A 35 4.67 4.17 6.57
N GLN A 36 3.83 4.77 7.42
CA GLN A 36 2.67 4.09 7.96
C GLN A 36 1.65 3.74 6.86
N GLY A 37 1.42 4.63 5.89
CA GLY A 37 0.51 4.35 4.78
C GLY A 37 0.94 3.14 3.95
N ILE A 38 2.22 3.08 3.59
CA ILE A 38 2.78 1.95 2.83
C ILE A 38 2.76 0.64 3.64
N GLU A 39 3.07 0.69 4.94
CA GLU A 39 2.97 -0.49 5.81
C GLU A 39 1.53 -1.02 5.88
N ILE A 40 0.53 -0.13 5.96
CA ILE A 40 -0.88 -0.52 5.98
C ILE A 40 -1.29 -1.17 4.65
N ALA A 41 -0.93 -0.57 3.51
CA ALA A 41 -1.18 -1.16 2.20
C ALA A 41 -0.54 -2.56 2.08
N ASN A 42 0.70 -2.71 2.57
CA ASN A 42 1.41 -3.99 2.55
C ASN A 42 0.81 -5.08 3.45
N ARG A 43 -0.01 -4.72 4.44
CA ARG A 43 -0.73 -5.69 5.29
C ARG A 43 -1.97 -6.28 4.62
N ILE A 44 -2.39 -5.75 3.47
CA ILE A 44 -3.49 -6.32 2.69
C ILE A 44 -3.04 -7.67 2.13
N SER A 45 -3.75 -8.73 2.52
CA SER A 45 -3.32 -10.12 2.26
C SER A 45 -3.35 -10.50 0.79
N LEU A 46 -4.44 -10.16 0.08
CA LEU A 46 -4.58 -10.46 -1.35
C LEU A 46 -3.62 -9.58 -2.16
N VAL A 47 -2.86 -10.21 -3.04
CA VAL A 47 -1.80 -9.54 -3.81
C VAL A 47 -2.40 -8.48 -4.73
N GLU A 48 -3.49 -8.78 -5.43
CA GLU A 48 -4.16 -7.82 -6.31
C GLU A 48 -4.63 -6.59 -5.55
N ASN A 49 -5.29 -6.80 -4.40
CA ASN A 49 -5.78 -5.71 -3.55
C ASN A 49 -4.64 -4.88 -2.94
N ARG A 50 -3.51 -5.51 -2.60
CA ARG A 50 -2.32 -4.79 -2.12
C ARG A 50 -1.73 -3.91 -3.22
N ILE A 51 -1.63 -4.45 -4.44
CA ILE A 51 -1.19 -3.70 -5.61
C ILE A 51 -2.11 -2.50 -5.82
N GLU A 52 -3.43 -2.71 -5.82
CA GLU A 52 -4.43 -1.64 -5.97
C GLU A 52 -4.25 -0.53 -4.91
N ALA A 53 -4.02 -0.90 -3.64
CA ALA A 53 -3.77 0.09 -2.59
C ALA A 53 -2.48 0.89 -2.80
N LEU A 54 -1.41 0.25 -3.27
CA LEU A 54 -0.15 0.94 -3.58
C LEU A 54 -0.28 1.83 -4.82
N GLU A 55 -1.03 1.41 -5.84
CA GLU A 55 -1.36 2.24 -7.00
C GLU A 55 -2.16 3.48 -6.61
N ALA A 56 -3.15 3.32 -5.71
CA ALA A 56 -3.92 4.43 -5.18
C ALA A 56 -3.03 5.43 -4.42
N ILE A 57 -2.07 4.95 -3.62
CA ILE A 57 -1.09 5.82 -2.95
C ILE A 57 -0.19 6.55 -3.96
N ALA A 58 0.31 5.85 -4.97
CA ALA A 58 1.12 6.47 -6.02
C ALA A 58 0.33 7.56 -6.76
N THR A 59 -0.94 7.28 -7.05
CA THR A 59 -1.87 8.23 -7.67
C THR A 59 -2.08 9.46 -6.78
N GLN A 60 -2.36 9.26 -5.49
CA GLN A 60 -2.49 10.35 -4.52
C GLN A 60 -1.26 11.27 -4.51
N TYR A 61 -0.05 10.71 -4.54
CA TYR A 61 1.18 11.50 -4.63
C TYR A 61 1.26 12.28 -5.96
N ALA A 62 0.95 11.64 -7.08
CA ALA A 62 0.99 12.27 -8.40
C ALA A 62 -0.02 13.44 -8.52
N GLU A 63 -1.24 13.25 -8.02
CA GLU A 63 -2.27 14.29 -7.96
C GLU A 63 -1.87 15.47 -7.06
N SER A 64 -1.06 15.19 -6.04
CA SER A 64 -0.50 16.20 -5.13
C SER A 64 0.76 16.89 -5.69
N GLY A 65 1.18 16.56 -6.92
CA GLY A 65 2.40 17.07 -7.55
C GLY A 65 3.71 16.47 -7.01
N GLN A 66 3.64 15.43 -6.18
CA GLN A 66 4.80 14.78 -5.55
C GLN A 66 5.28 13.61 -6.42
N TYR A 67 5.71 13.90 -7.64
CA TYR A 67 6.00 12.89 -8.66
C TYR A 67 7.11 11.91 -8.29
N GLU A 68 8.14 12.35 -7.57
CA GLU A 68 9.23 11.48 -7.12
C GLU A 68 8.73 10.42 -6.15
N LEU A 69 7.82 10.79 -5.24
CA LEU A 69 7.21 9.86 -4.29
C LEU A 69 6.24 8.90 -4.98
N ALA A 70 5.45 9.41 -5.94
CA ALA A 70 4.60 8.58 -6.77
C ALA A 70 5.41 7.50 -7.51
N LEU A 71 6.52 7.91 -8.13
CA LEU A 71 7.41 7.01 -8.86
C LEU A 71 8.09 5.99 -7.94
N ASP A 72 8.52 6.41 -6.74
CA ASP A 72 9.13 5.51 -5.77
C ASP A 72 8.13 4.44 -5.29
N VAL A 73 6.88 4.82 -5.01
CA VAL A 73 5.83 3.83 -4.67
C VAL A 73 5.57 2.90 -5.85
N ALA A 74 5.35 3.44 -7.05
CA ALA A 74 5.05 2.65 -8.25
C ALA A 74 6.16 1.64 -8.60
N ARG A 75 7.43 1.99 -8.43
CA ARG A 75 8.57 1.09 -8.67
C ARG A 75 8.62 -0.09 -7.71
N ASN A 76 8.08 0.07 -6.51
CA ASN A 76 8.03 -0.96 -5.48
C ASN A 76 6.75 -1.80 -5.54
N ILE A 77 5.85 -1.52 -6.50
CA ILE A 77 4.73 -2.40 -6.84
C ILE A 77 5.30 -3.59 -7.63
N GLN A 78 5.78 -4.58 -6.91
CA GLN A 78 6.17 -5.86 -7.49
C GLN A 78 5.06 -6.89 -7.21
N PRO A 79 4.73 -7.75 -8.18
CA PRO A 79 4.00 -8.97 -7.88
C PRO A 79 4.74 -9.72 -6.77
N ALA A 80 4.01 -10.20 -5.77
CA ALA A 80 4.57 -10.89 -4.61
C ALA A 80 5.53 -12.05 -4.99
N ASP A 81 5.35 -12.60 -6.19
CA ASP A 81 6.10 -13.72 -6.73
C ASP A 81 7.54 -13.36 -7.16
N ASN A 82 7.89 -12.07 -7.21
CA ASN A 82 9.21 -11.62 -7.69
C ASN A 82 10.24 -11.37 -6.56
N ILE A 83 9.85 -11.51 -5.29
CA ILE A 83 10.79 -11.41 -4.16
C ILE A 83 11.85 -12.53 -4.23
N ALA A 84 11.51 -13.69 -4.79
CA ALA A 84 12.45 -14.78 -5.02
C ALA A 84 13.56 -14.40 -6.03
N TYR A 85 13.22 -13.73 -7.14
CA TYR A 85 14.21 -13.31 -8.14
C TYR A 85 15.07 -12.11 -7.70
N GLN A 86 14.55 -11.23 -6.85
CA GLN A 86 15.34 -10.12 -6.30
C GLN A 86 16.42 -10.57 -5.29
N LEU A 87 16.24 -11.74 -4.65
CA LEU A 87 17.27 -12.34 -3.81
C LEU A 87 18.36 -13.03 -4.64
N GLU A 88 18.02 -13.60 -5.80
CA GLU A 88 18.99 -14.21 -6.73
C GLU A 88 19.90 -13.16 -7.40
N PHE A 89 19.39 -11.97 -7.74
CA PHE A 89 20.18 -10.93 -8.41
C PHE A 89 21.00 -10.02 -7.47
N ARG A 90 20.92 -10.22 -6.15
CA ARG A 90 21.67 -9.43 -5.16
C ARG A 90 22.97 -10.11 -4.69
N LEU A 91 23.35 -11.25 -5.30
CA LEU A 91 24.54 -12.03 -4.91
C LEU A 91 25.69 -12.05 -5.94
N ASP A 92 25.62 -11.23 -7.01
CA ASP A 92 26.73 -11.01 -7.95
C ASP A 92 27.32 -9.61 -7.79
#